data_AF-A0A6C0DDF9-F1
#
_entry.id   AF-A0A6C0DDF9-F1
#
_cell.length_a   1.000
_cell.length_b   1.000
_cell.length_c   1.000
_cell.angle_alpha   90.00
_cell.angle_beta   90.00
_cell.angle_gamma   90.00
#
_symmetry.space_group_name_H-M   'P 1'
#
loop_
_entity.id
_entity.type
_entity.pdbx_description
1 polymer ?
#
loop_
_entity_poly.entity_id
_entity_poly.type
_entity_poly.pdbx_seq_one_letter_code
_entity_poly.pdbx_strand_id
1 'polypeptide(L)' 'MFHPLMSLFTAVLFFLLVPGVLLSLPPGSSFLVKAAFHAVVFALVYHLTHKAAFKALYGSRF' A
#
# COMPACT_ATOMS: atom_id res chain seq x y z
N MET A 1 15.19 13.91 -4.04
CA MET A 1 15.43 13.18 -5.30
C MET A 1 14.22 12.31 -5.60
N PHE A 2 13.68 12.36 -6.81
CA PHE A 2 12.51 11.57 -7.20
C PHE A 2 12.90 10.10 -7.41
N HIS A 3 12.21 9.17 -6.75
CA HIS A 3 12.47 7.73 -6.82
C HIS A 3 11.35 7.02 -7.58
N PRO A 4 11.43 6.89 -8.92
CA PRO A 4 10.30 6.40 -9.74
C PRO A 4 9.85 4.99 -9.38
N LEU A 5 10.76 4.11 -8.94
CA LEU A 5 10.42 2.74 -8.52
C LEU A 5 9.69 2.72 -7.17
N MET A 6 9.96 3.67 -6.27
CA MET A 6 9.17 3.81 -5.04
C MET A 6 7.76 4.33 -5.31
N SER A 7 7.61 5.26 -6.26
CA SER A 7 6.30 5.74 -6.70
C SER A 7 5.48 4.59 -7.31
N LEU A 8 6.11 3.76 -8.15
CA LEU A 8 5.46 2.58 -8.72
C LEU A 8 5.10 1.54 -7.66
N PHE A 9 6.01 1.24 -6.72
CA PHE A 9 5.74 0.34 -5.60
C PHE A 9 4.53 0.79 -4.78
N THR A 10 4.48 2.08 -4.43
CA THR A 10 3.37 2.68 -3.69
C THR A 10 2.06 2.58 -4.47
N ALA A 11 2.07 2.85 -5.77
CA ALA A 11 0.90 2.76 -6.63
C ALA A 11 0.35 1.33 -6.74
N VAL A 12 1.24 0.34 -6.91
CA VAL A 12 0.85 -1.08 -6.93
C VAL A 12 0.28 -1.52 -5.59
N LEU A 13 0.94 -1.14 -4.49
CA LEU A 13 0.47 -1.47 -3.14
C LEU A 13 -0.91 -0.86 -2.86
N PHE A 14 -1.13 0.39 -3.29
CA PHE A 14 -2.43 1.04 -3.18
C PHE A 14 -3.49 0.29 -3.98
N PHE A 15 -3.24 -0.01 -5.26
CA PHE A 15 -4.16 -0.72 -6.14
C PHE A 15 -4.57 -2.09 -5.60
N LEU A 16 -3.60 -2.87 -5.11
CA LEU A 16 -3.83 -4.18 -4.51
C LEU A 16 -4.71 -4.12 -3.26
N LEU A 17 -4.61 -3.04 -2.50
CA LEU A 17 -5.38 -2.83 -1.27
C LEU A 17 -6.66 -2.02 -1.51
N VAL A 18 -7.07 -1.76 -2.76
CA VAL A 18 -8.39 -1.17 -3.03
C VAL A 18 -9.48 -2.21 -2.68
N PRO A 19 -10.60 -1.77 -2.07
CA PRO A 19 -11.72 -2.65 -1.77
C PRO A 19 -12.17 -3.43 -3.01
N GLY A 20 -12.18 -4.76 -2.90
CA GLY A 20 -12.60 -5.66 -3.98
C GLY A 20 -11.46 -6.28 -4.80
N VAL A 21 -10.19 -5.95 -4.54
CA VAL A 21 -9.03 -6.55 -5.22
C VAL A 21 -8.44 -7.72 -4.41
N LEU A 22 -7.89 -7.47 -3.22
CA LEU A 22 -7.38 -8.52 -2.31
C LEU A 22 -8.15 -8.63 -1.00
N LEU A 23 -8.72 -7.52 -0.54
CA LEU A 23 -9.48 -7.46 0.69
C LEU A 23 -10.92 -7.02 0.37
N SER A 24 -11.87 -7.85 0.80
CA SER A 24 -13.29 -7.58 0.66
C SER A 24 -13.93 -7.70 2.03
N LEU A 25 -14.40 -6.56 2.56
CA LEU A 25 -15.24 -6.54 3.75
C LEU A 25 -16.65 -7.03 3.40
N PRO A 26 -17.34 -7.71 4.34
CA PRO A 26 -18.64 -8.30 4.09
C PRO A 26 -19.65 -7.28 3.53
N PRO A 27 -20.59 -7.74 2.67
CA PRO A 27 -21.66 -6.90 2.17
C PRO A 27 -22.50 -6.39 3.35
N GLY A 28 -22.65 -5.07 3.46
CA GLY A 28 -23.38 -4.41 4.56
C GLY A 28 -22.63 -3.27 5.26
N SER A 29 -21.30 -3.20 5.18
CA SER A 29 -20.56 -2.06 5.74
C SER A 29 -20.64 -0.84 4.82
N SER A 30 -20.71 0.37 5.40
CA SER A 30 -20.76 1.61 4.63
C SER A 30 -19.50 1.80 3.78
N PHE A 31 -19.64 2.49 2.65
CA PHE A 31 -18.53 2.81 1.75
C PHE A 31 -17.36 3.47 2.51
N LEU A 32 -17.69 4.40 3.42
CA LEU A 32 -16.71 5.11 4.23
C LEU A 32 -15.90 4.17 5.14
N VAL A 33 -16.55 3.19 5.77
CA VAL A 33 -15.89 2.19 6.63
C VAL A 33 -14.96 1.30 5.80
N LYS A 34 -15.40 0.90 4.60
CA LYS A 34 -14.54 0.13 3.68
C LYS A 34 -13.31 0.95 3.28
N ALA A 35 -13.50 2.20 2.88
CA ALA A 35 -12.39 3.07 2.50
C ALA A 35 -11.42 3.30 3.66
N ALA A 36 -11.92 3.56 4.87
CA ALA A 36 -11.11 3.77 6.06
C ALA A 36 -10.29 2.53 6.44
N PHE A 37 -10.91 1.33 6.40
CA PHE A 37 -10.20 0.09 6.68
C PHE A 37 -9.05 -0.15 5.70
N HIS A 38 -9.29 0.00 4.40
CA HIS A 38 -8.25 -0.18 3.39
C HIS A 38 -7.16 0.89 3.49
N ALA A 39 -7.51 2.14 3.82
CA ALA A 39 -6.52 3.20 4.06
C ALA A 39 -5.61 2.87 5.25
N VAL A 40 -6.17 2.35 6.35
CA VAL A 40 -5.40 1.91 7.53
C VAL A 40 -4.50 0.73 7.18
N VAL A 41 -5.03 -0.29 6.51
CA VAL A 41 -4.24 -1.46 6.08
C VAL A 41 -3.12 -1.03 5.13
N PHE A 42 -3.40 -0.14 4.18
CA PHE A 42 -2.39 0.42 3.27
C PHE A 42 -1.29 1.16 4.03
N ALA A 43 -1.66 2.05 4.95
CA ALA A 43 -0.70 2.79 5.75
C ALA A 43 0.18 1.84 6.56
N LEU A 44 -0.41 0.81 7.18
CA LEU A 44 0.32 -0.18 7.97
C LEU A 44 1.30 -0.98 7.11
N VAL A 45 0.83 -1.56 5.99
CA VAL A 45 1.67 -2.38 5.10
C VAL A 45 2.76 -1.53 4.47
N TYR A 46 2.46 -0.31 4.02
CA TYR A 46 3.46 0.61 3.50
C TYR A 46 4.51 0.97 4.57
N HIS A 47 4.07 1.27 5.79
CA HIS A 47 4.99 1.62 6.87
C HIS A 47 5.96 0.47 7.19
N LEU A 48 5.51 -0.78 7.16
CA LEU A 48 6.37 -1.94 7.40
C LEU A 48 7.27 -2.29 6.21
N THR A 49 6.79 -2.11 4.98
CA THR A 49 7.48 -2.58 3.77
C THR A 49 8.36 -1.53 3.09
N HIS A 50 8.09 -0.22 3.25
CA HIS A 50 8.78 0.82 2.48
C HIS A 50 10.31 0.80 2.64
N LYS A 51 10.83 0.55 3.84
CA LYS A 51 12.30 0.48 4.06
C LYS A 51 12.92 -0.72 3.37
N ALA A 52 12.25 -1.88 3.44
CA ALA A 52 12.71 -3.10 2.78
C ALA A 52 12.61 -2.96 1.25
N ALA A 53 11.51 -2.42 0.74
CA ALA A 53 11.31 -2.13 -0.68
C ALA A 53 12.35 -1.14 -1.21
N PHE A 54 12.63 -0.06 -0.45
CA PHE A 54 13.67 0.90 -0.81
C PHE A 54 15.05 0.24 -0.87
N LYS A 55 15.42 -0.55 0.16
CA LYS A 55 16.69 -1.28 0.19
C LYS A 55 16.81 -2.29 -0.96
N ALA A 56 15.73 -2.99 -1.29
CA ALA A 56 15.71 -3.97 -2.38
C ALA A 56 15.81 -3.32 -3.76
N LEU A 57 15.11 -2.19 -3.98
CA LEU A 57 15.02 -1.54 -5.29
C LEU A 57 16.19 -0.59 -5.58
N TYR A 58 16.83 -0.04 -4.55
CA TYR A 58 17.91 0.94 -4.72
C TYR A 58 19.27 0.47 -4.18
N GLY A 59 19.30 -0.68 -3.48
CA GLY A 59 20.52 -1.22 -2.89
C GLY A 59 21.06 -0.38 -1.72
N SER A 60 21.87 -0.99 -0.86
CA SER A 60 22.65 -0.28 0.15
C SER A 60 23.75 0.54 -0.52
N ARG A 61 23.40 1.72 -1.02
CA ARG A 61 24.36 2.71 -1.53
C ARG A 61 24.42 3.90 -0.58
N PHE A 62 24.83 3.62 0.65
CA PHE A 62 25.48 4.55 1.57
C PHE A 62 26.71 3.85 2.12
#